data_AF-C9LTG3-F1
#
_entry.id   AF-C9LTG3-F1
#
_cell.length_a   1.000
_cell.length_b   1.000
_cell.length_c   1.000
_cell.angle_alpha   90.00
_cell.angle_beta   90.00
_cell.angle_gamma   90.00
#
_symmetry.space_group_name_H-M   'P 1'
#
loop_
_entity.id
_entity.type
_entity.pdbx_description
1 polymer ?
#
loop_
_entity_poly.entity_id
_entity_poly.type
_entity_poly.pdbx_seq_one_letter_code
_entity_poly.pdbx_strand_id
1 'polypeptide(L)'
;MSTEHLSFMGKGEKVMFKKGNSKRWKALSLAVALYVGGGQMSFEHVDAADVTGGDVTYHTGDTLPVDPIAGGAITPSSTDPGNVYSNKLTITGLNINGRRLYGGYTSGLGLVTGNEVILKDTVSSSTHATIYGGWSEKNNATGNTVTLTGAAGGNTNYYLSVYGGDGNGSGKDYVTGNLLQVKGKGNEVYNVGNFEKMKFVLDSTVAAGNTMLRGINTVQAFDWGKVSVDNASTWGTGSTGSKRIVLYTGSTLTLNNYGTSSSNGVSGNFEYGITTNTSTPGAVGTVSASEIYFDRNQFQNAKVTYNVSSPTLPPAGGLYGGAIYAGTSTLGNTTKKNTLTVDGRDINGRRLYGGYTQSTSGDSTGNEVILKDTVSSSTHATIYGGWSEKNNATGNTVTLTGAAGGNTNYYLSVYGGGGNGSGKNHVTGNLLQVKGKGNEVYNVGNFEKMKFVLDTTVAAGDTMLRGINAVQAFDWDKISVGDAS
;
A
#
# COMPACT_ATOMS: atom_id res chain seq x y z
N MET A 1 -17.93 -40.96 -32.57
CA MET A 1 -18.85 -40.48 -31.52
C MET A 1 -20.05 -41.40 -31.53
N SER A 2 -20.26 -42.15 -30.44
CA SER A 2 -21.41 -43.06 -30.30
C SER A 2 -22.67 -42.23 -30.05
N THR A 3 -23.67 -42.38 -30.92
CA THR A 3 -25.00 -41.82 -30.76
C THR A 3 -25.87 -42.90 -30.17
N GLU A 4 -26.15 -42.85 -28.86
CA GLU A 4 -27.11 -43.77 -28.26
C GLU A 4 -28.54 -43.22 -28.40
N HIS A 5 -29.45 -44.10 -28.81
CA HIS A 5 -30.85 -43.81 -29.10
C HIS A 5 -31.70 -44.03 -27.83
N LEU A 6 -32.30 -42.97 -27.29
CA LEU A 6 -33.48 -43.12 -26.43
C LEU A 6 -34.74 -43.14 -27.32
N SER A 7 -35.33 -44.33 -27.46
CA SER A 7 -36.62 -44.53 -28.14
C SER A 7 -37.74 -44.50 -27.09
N PHE A 8 -38.64 -43.52 -27.18
CA PHE A 8 -39.90 -43.53 -26.42
C PHE A 8 -41.03 -43.96 -27.35
N MET A 9 -41.73 -45.04 -27.00
CA MET A 9 -42.90 -45.53 -27.74
C MET A 9 -44.12 -44.68 -27.38
N GLY A 10 -44.44 -43.71 -28.22
CA GLY A 10 -45.69 -42.94 -28.20
C GLY A 10 -45.88 -42.25 -29.55
N LYS A 11 -46.92 -42.67 -30.29
CA LYS A 11 -47.37 -42.18 -31.61
C LYS A 11 -46.37 -41.34 -32.44
N GLY A 12 -45.50 -42.05 -33.17
CA GLY A 12 -45.12 -41.69 -34.54
C GLY A 12 -44.05 -40.61 -34.78
N GLU A 13 -43.73 -39.72 -33.84
CA GLU A 13 -42.72 -38.67 -34.08
C GLU A 13 -41.38 -38.95 -33.39
N LYS A 14 -40.33 -39.17 -34.19
CA LYS A 14 -38.95 -39.24 -33.70
C LYS A 14 -38.46 -37.83 -33.38
N VAL A 15 -38.57 -37.42 -32.11
CA VAL A 15 -37.96 -36.17 -31.63
C VAL A 15 -36.48 -36.43 -31.32
N MET A 16 -35.58 -35.80 -32.08
CA MET A 16 -34.13 -35.95 -31.93
C MET A 16 -33.58 -34.77 -31.14
N PHE A 17 -32.96 -35.02 -29.99
CA PHE A 17 -32.31 -33.97 -29.20
C PHE A 17 -30.79 -34.16 -29.13
N LYS A 18 -30.04 -33.07 -29.36
CA LYS A 18 -28.59 -33.02 -29.17
C LYS A 18 -28.25 -33.00 -27.67
N LYS A 19 -27.30 -33.84 -27.25
CA LYS A 19 -26.81 -33.93 -25.86
C LYS A 19 -26.22 -32.60 -25.38
N GLY A 20 -26.80 -32.02 -24.32
CA GLY A 20 -26.22 -30.93 -23.54
C GLY A 20 -26.00 -31.35 -22.08
N ASN A 21 -24.87 -31.01 -21.44
CA ASN A 21 -24.62 -31.41 -20.05
C ASN A 21 -25.10 -30.37 -19.00
N SER A 22 -25.89 -29.39 -19.42
CA SER A 22 -26.40 -28.34 -18.53
C SER A 22 -27.60 -28.82 -17.70
N LYS A 23 -27.81 -28.22 -16.53
CA LYS A 23 -29.01 -28.46 -15.70
C LYS A 23 -30.31 -28.22 -16.50
N ARG A 24 -30.30 -27.22 -17.41
CA ARG A 24 -31.38 -26.93 -18.36
C ARG A 24 -31.73 -28.15 -19.23
N TRP A 25 -30.72 -28.89 -19.70
CA TRP A 25 -30.97 -30.05 -20.53
C TRP A 25 -31.58 -31.22 -19.74
N LYS A 26 -31.14 -31.43 -18.49
CA LYS A 26 -31.68 -32.47 -17.62
C LYS A 26 -33.14 -32.20 -17.22
N ALA A 27 -33.46 -30.96 -16.85
CA ALA A 27 -34.83 -30.56 -16.52
C ALA A 27 -35.79 -30.66 -17.72
N LEU A 28 -35.33 -30.20 -18.89
CA LEU A 28 -36.10 -30.29 -20.13
C LEU A 28 -36.31 -31.75 -20.58
N SER A 29 -35.29 -32.59 -20.43
CA SER A 29 -35.41 -34.04 -20.71
C SER A 29 -36.42 -34.72 -19.80
N LEU A 30 -36.46 -34.35 -18.51
CA LEU A 30 -37.39 -34.91 -17.53
C LEU A 30 -38.84 -34.47 -17.78
N ALA A 31 -39.05 -33.18 -18.06
CA ALA A 31 -40.37 -32.64 -18.40
C ALA A 31 -40.94 -33.27 -19.69
N VAL A 32 -40.10 -33.43 -20.71
CA VAL A 32 -40.50 -34.11 -21.96
C VAL A 32 -40.80 -35.59 -21.70
N ALA A 33 -40.00 -36.28 -20.89
CA ALA A 33 -40.24 -37.69 -20.56
C ALA A 33 -41.56 -37.91 -19.81
N LEU A 34 -41.94 -37.01 -18.90
CA LEU A 34 -43.22 -37.07 -18.16
C LEU A 34 -44.43 -36.81 -19.07
N TYR A 35 -44.28 -36.00 -20.12
CA TYR A 35 -45.34 -35.74 -21.10
C TYR A 35 -45.61 -36.91 -22.04
N VAL A 36 -44.56 -37.54 -22.56
CA VAL A 36 -44.69 -38.69 -23.47
C VAL A 36 -45.35 -39.89 -22.77
N GLY A 37 -45.32 -39.94 -21.44
CA GLY A 37 -46.04 -40.91 -20.61
C GLY A 37 -47.53 -40.62 -20.35
N GLY A 38 -48.12 -39.59 -20.97
CA GLY A 38 -49.56 -39.28 -20.86
C GLY A 38 -49.95 -38.35 -19.70
N GLY A 39 -48.98 -37.72 -19.03
CA GLY A 39 -49.22 -36.68 -18.02
C GLY A 39 -49.47 -35.30 -18.64
N GLN A 40 -50.20 -34.44 -17.93
CA GLN A 40 -50.41 -33.04 -18.32
C GLN A 40 -49.07 -32.27 -18.21
N MET A 41 -48.67 -31.56 -19.27
CA MET A 41 -47.49 -30.68 -19.25
C MET A 41 -47.72 -29.50 -18.33
N SER A 42 -47.25 -29.57 -17.08
CA SER A 42 -47.13 -28.41 -16.21
C SER A 42 -45.68 -27.93 -16.21
N PHE A 43 -45.45 -26.78 -16.83
CA PHE A 43 -44.20 -26.01 -16.69
C PHE A 43 -44.21 -25.12 -15.44
N GLU A 44 -45.24 -25.18 -14.61
CA GLU A 44 -45.42 -24.31 -13.43
C GLU A 44 -44.32 -24.49 -12.38
N HIS A 45 -43.54 -25.57 -12.46
CA HIS A 45 -42.45 -25.90 -11.54
C HIS A 45 -41.06 -25.96 -12.21
N VAL A 46 -40.93 -25.54 -13.48
CA VAL A 46 -39.59 -25.35 -14.08
C VAL A 46 -39.11 -23.96 -13.69
N ASP A 47 -38.64 -23.84 -12.45
CA ASP A 47 -37.96 -22.62 -12.00
C ASP A 47 -36.78 -22.31 -12.93
N ALA A 48 -36.59 -21.04 -13.27
CA ALA A 48 -35.51 -20.66 -14.15
C ALA A 48 -34.16 -21.01 -13.51
N ALA A 49 -33.32 -21.71 -14.28
CA ALA A 49 -32.06 -22.19 -13.77
C ALA A 49 -31.06 -21.05 -13.61
N ASP A 50 -30.51 -20.92 -12.40
CA ASP A 50 -29.38 -20.06 -12.11
C ASP A 50 -28.22 -20.25 -13.11
N VAL A 51 -27.48 -19.17 -13.37
CA VAL A 51 -26.25 -19.16 -14.15
C VAL A 51 -25.06 -19.03 -13.21
N THR A 52 -24.28 -20.11 -13.08
CA THR A 52 -23.15 -20.17 -12.16
C THR A 52 -21.99 -21.00 -12.67
N GLY A 53 -20.78 -20.72 -12.16
CA GLY A 53 -19.57 -21.48 -12.46
C GLY A 53 -19.02 -21.24 -13.86
N GLY A 54 -19.48 -20.21 -14.56
CA GLY A 54 -18.89 -19.79 -15.83
C GLY A 54 -17.45 -19.31 -15.63
N ASP A 55 -16.55 -19.69 -16.52
CA ASP A 55 -15.18 -19.19 -16.60
C ASP A 55 -14.89 -18.83 -18.06
N VAL A 56 -15.12 -17.56 -18.39
CA VAL A 56 -14.99 -17.03 -19.75
C VAL A 56 -13.68 -16.24 -19.83
N THR A 57 -12.85 -16.57 -20.80
CA THR A 57 -11.55 -15.92 -20.97
C THR A 57 -11.34 -15.46 -22.41
N TYR A 58 -10.79 -14.26 -22.57
CA TYR A 58 -10.32 -13.71 -23.84
C TYR A 58 -8.87 -13.24 -23.69
N HIS A 59 -8.05 -13.57 -24.67
CA HIS A 59 -6.61 -13.29 -24.73
C HIS A 59 -6.24 -12.37 -25.88
N THR A 60 -4.98 -11.95 -25.93
CA THR A 60 -4.42 -11.16 -27.02
C THR A 60 -4.68 -11.82 -28.37
N GLY A 61 -5.31 -11.07 -29.28
CA GLY A 61 -5.67 -11.54 -30.62
C GLY A 61 -7.13 -12.00 -30.75
N ASP A 62 -7.83 -12.25 -29.63
CA ASP A 62 -9.25 -12.59 -29.68
C ASP A 62 -10.11 -11.39 -30.09
N THR A 63 -11.20 -11.68 -30.78
CA THR A 63 -12.26 -10.70 -31.04
C THR A 63 -13.33 -10.84 -29.98
N LEU A 64 -13.59 -9.77 -29.24
CA LEU A 64 -14.66 -9.73 -28.25
C LEU A 64 -16.03 -9.85 -28.94
N PRO A 65 -16.96 -10.69 -28.43
CA PRO A 65 -18.28 -10.87 -29.02
C PRO A 65 -19.12 -9.60 -28.90
N VAL A 66 -20.29 -9.57 -29.51
CA VAL A 66 -21.27 -8.51 -29.25
C VAL A 66 -21.74 -8.53 -27.80
N ASP A 67 -22.18 -7.37 -27.31
CA ASP A 67 -22.64 -7.24 -25.93
C ASP A 67 -23.93 -8.07 -25.67
N PRO A 68 -24.13 -8.59 -24.44
CA PRO A 68 -23.29 -8.42 -23.26
C PRO A 68 -22.07 -9.36 -23.25
N ILE A 69 -20.89 -8.81 -22.94
CA ILE A 69 -19.69 -9.63 -22.65
C ILE A 69 -19.68 -9.94 -21.16
N ALA A 70 -20.02 -11.17 -20.79
CA ALA A 70 -20.15 -11.56 -19.38
C ALA A 70 -19.50 -12.91 -19.07
N GLY A 71 -19.09 -13.11 -17.81
CA GLY A 71 -18.71 -14.43 -17.29
C GLY A 71 -19.91 -15.38 -17.21
N GLY A 72 -21.10 -14.83 -16.95
CA GLY A 72 -22.39 -15.53 -17.03
C GLY A 72 -23.52 -14.53 -17.30
N ALA A 73 -24.51 -14.92 -18.11
CA ALA A 73 -25.61 -14.02 -18.48
C ALA A 73 -26.98 -14.71 -18.57
N ILE A 74 -28.02 -14.00 -18.15
CA ILE A 74 -29.42 -14.28 -18.45
C ILE A 74 -29.94 -13.15 -19.34
N THR A 75 -30.09 -13.44 -20.64
CA THR A 75 -30.55 -12.46 -21.64
C THR A 75 -31.04 -13.13 -22.94
N PRO A 76 -32.02 -12.53 -23.66
CA PRO A 76 -32.97 -11.54 -23.15
C PRO A 76 -34.08 -12.28 -22.40
N SER A 77 -34.22 -12.04 -21.09
CA SER A 77 -35.36 -12.55 -20.32
C SER A 77 -35.60 -11.67 -19.12
N SER A 78 -36.67 -10.87 -19.15
CA SER A 78 -36.91 -9.82 -18.16
C SER A 78 -37.71 -10.30 -16.95
N THR A 79 -38.26 -11.51 -17.02
CA THR A 79 -39.07 -12.15 -15.98
C THR A 79 -38.37 -13.37 -15.37
N ASP A 80 -37.17 -13.71 -15.83
CA ASP A 80 -36.41 -14.86 -15.34
C ASP A 80 -36.01 -14.66 -13.87
N PRO A 81 -36.47 -15.51 -12.94
CA PRO A 81 -36.10 -15.40 -11.52
C PRO A 81 -34.70 -15.94 -11.20
N GLY A 82 -34.00 -16.57 -12.15
CA GLY A 82 -32.71 -17.21 -11.95
C GLY A 82 -31.62 -16.20 -11.58
N ASN A 83 -30.75 -16.60 -10.64
CA ASN A 83 -29.63 -15.80 -10.18
C ASN A 83 -28.40 -15.99 -11.08
N VAL A 84 -27.50 -15.01 -11.08
CA VAL A 84 -26.21 -15.09 -11.79
C VAL A 84 -25.08 -14.95 -10.79
N TYR A 85 -24.40 -16.05 -10.44
CA TYR A 85 -23.42 -16.03 -9.37
C TYR A 85 -22.19 -16.89 -9.58
N SER A 86 -21.08 -16.51 -8.95
CA SER A 86 -19.81 -17.27 -9.01
C SER A 86 -19.35 -17.54 -10.45
N ASN A 87 -19.59 -16.59 -11.35
CA ASN A 87 -19.02 -16.61 -12.70
C ASN A 87 -17.78 -15.72 -12.77
N LYS A 88 -16.92 -15.98 -13.75
CA LYS A 88 -15.66 -15.29 -13.95
C LYS A 88 -15.49 -14.88 -15.40
N LEU A 89 -15.08 -13.62 -15.60
CA LEU A 89 -14.67 -13.08 -16.89
C LEU A 89 -13.20 -12.62 -16.80
N THR A 90 -12.34 -13.16 -17.65
CA THR A 90 -10.92 -12.77 -17.72
C THR A 90 -10.61 -12.17 -19.08
N ILE A 91 -10.13 -10.93 -19.12
CA ILE A 91 -9.68 -10.25 -20.34
C ILE A 91 -8.20 -9.95 -20.24
N THR A 92 -7.41 -10.45 -21.20
CA THR A 92 -5.94 -10.27 -21.22
C THR A 92 -5.47 -9.62 -22.50
N GLY A 93 -4.77 -8.49 -22.41
CA GLY A 93 -4.01 -7.91 -23.53
C GLY A 93 -4.87 -7.38 -24.69
N LEU A 94 -6.14 -7.06 -24.44
CA LEU A 94 -7.09 -6.60 -25.45
C LEU A 94 -7.41 -5.11 -25.32
N ASN A 95 -7.73 -4.50 -26.46
CA ASN A 95 -8.32 -3.18 -26.54
C ASN A 95 -9.83 -3.28 -26.24
N ILE A 96 -10.26 -2.61 -25.17
CA ILE A 96 -11.64 -2.64 -24.68
C ILE A 96 -12.33 -1.27 -24.81
N ASN A 97 -11.78 -0.36 -25.61
CA ASN A 97 -12.36 0.96 -25.87
C ASN A 97 -13.84 0.83 -26.29
N GLY A 98 -14.74 1.53 -25.57
CA GLY A 98 -16.18 1.56 -25.86
C GLY A 98 -16.95 0.32 -25.44
N ARG A 99 -16.32 -0.66 -24.76
CA ARG A 99 -16.96 -1.92 -24.38
C ARG A 99 -17.57 -1.86 -22.99
N ARG A 100 -18.60 -2.70 -22.77
CA ARG A 100 -19.16 -2.99 -21.45
C ARG A 100 -18.89 -4.44 -21.07
N LEU A 101 -18.26 -4.65 -19.91
CA LEU A 101 -17.86 -5.97 -19.43
C LEU A 101 -18.53 -6.27 -18.09
N TYR A 102 -18.92 -7.53 -17.88
CA TYR A 102 -19.71 -7.95 -16.72
C TYR A 102 -19.13 -9.23 -16.09
N GLY A 103 -18.99 -9.28 -14.77
CA GLY A 103 -18.70 -10.55 -14.10
C GLY A 103 -19.91 -11.49 -14.22
N GLY A 104 -21.09 -10.94 -13.93
CA GLY A 104 -22.39 -11.55 -14.20
C GLY A 104 -23.40 -10.51 -14.69
N TYR A 105 -24.35 -10.92 -15.54
CA TYR A 105 -25.37 -10.04 -16.12
C TYR A 105 -26.76 -10.69 -16.10
N THR A 106 -27.79 -9.97 -15.68
CA THR A 106 -29.18 -10.40 -15.90
C THR A 106 -30.09 -9.24 -16.25
N SER A 107 -30.92 -9.44 -17.28
CA SER A 107 -32.10 -8.59 -17.55
C SER A 107 -33.32 -8.99 -16.69
N GLY A 108 -33.23 -10.15 -16.01
CA GLY A 108 -34.30 -10.78 -15.25
C GLY A 108 -34.50 -10.20 -13.85
N LEU A 109 -35.12 -11.00 -12.99
CA LEU A 109 -35.47 -10.66 -11.61
C LEU A 109 -34.43 -11.17 -10.58
N GLY A 110 -33.49 -12.02 -10.99
CA GLY A 110 -32.52 -12.64 -10.10
C GLY A 110 -31.42 -11.71 -9.58
N LEU A 111 -30.76 -12.17 -8.52
CA LEU A 111 -29.59 -11.53 -7.90
C LEU A 111 -28.33 -11.78 -8.74
N VAL A 112 -27.37 -10.86 -8.64
CA VAL A 112 -26.05 -11.02 -9.27
C VAL A 112 -24.94 -10.96 -8.24
N THR A 113 -24.41 -12.11 -7.84
CA THR A 113 -23.55 -12.19 -6.65
C THR A 113 -22.27 -12.99 -6.81
N GLY A 114 -21.20 -12.57 -6.15
CA GLY A 114 -19.96 -13.37 -6.09
C GLY A 114 -19.29 -13.59 -7.45
N ASN A 115 -19.59 -12.78 -8.47
CA ASN A 115 -18.95 -12.88 -9.78
C ASN A 115 -17.63 -12.10 -9.80
N GLU A 116 -16.72 -12.44 -10.70
CA GLU A 116 -15.41 -11.79 -10.83
C GLU A 116 -15.16 -11.32 -12.27
N VAL A 117 -14.63 -10.10 -12.42
CA VAL A 117 -13.96 -9.64 -13.64
C VAL A 117 -12.47 -9.50 -13.36
N ILE A 118 -11.62 -10.07 -14.21
CA ILE A 118 -10.16 -9.88 -14.17
C ILE A 118 -9.73 -9.17 -15.44
N LEU A 119 -9.11 -7.99 -15.28
CA LEU A 119 -8.50 -7.24 -16.38
C LEU A 119 -6.99 -7.29 -16.25
N LYS A 120 -6.36 -7.86 -17.28
CA LYS A 120 -4.91 -7.98 -17.37
C LYS A 120 -4.39 -7.31 -18.62
N ASP A 121 -3.50 -6.33 -18.47
CA ASP A 121 -2.82 -5.68 -19.59
C ASP A 121 -3.79 -5.15 -20.68
N THR A 122 -5.00 -4.73 -20.28
CA THR A 122 -6.01 -4.19 -21.21
C THR A 122 -5.70 -2.74 -21.59
N VAL A 123 -6.30 -2.27 -22.70
CA VAL A 123 -6.19 -0.89 -23.18
C VAL A 123 -7.56 -0.22 -23.29
N SER A 124 -7.71 0.95 -22.65
CA SER A 124 -8.90 1.81 -22.66
C SER A 124 -8.48 3.28 -22.63
N SER A 125 -7.80 3.72 -23.69
CA SER A 125 -7.15 5.04 -23.76
C SER A 125 -7.82 6.05 -24.70
N SER A 126 -8.81 5.65 -25.51
CA SER A 126 -9.46 6.55 -26.48
C SER A 126 -10.95 6.76 -26.25
N THR A 127 -11.68 5.74 -25.80
CA THR A 127 -13.10 5.85 -25.43
C THR A 127 -13.38 5.12 -24.15
N HIS A 128 -14.48 5.49 -23.47
CA HIS A 128 -14.82 4.91 -22.17
C HIS A 128 -15.16 3.43 -22.28
N ALA A 129 -14.43 2.61 -21.54
CA ALA A 129 -14.82 1.24 -21.25
C ALA A 129 -15.43 1.20 -19.85
N THR A 130 -16.50 0.44 -19.67
CA THR A 130 -17.18 0.33 -18.38
C THR A 130 -17.27 -1.12 -17.92
N ILE A 131 -16.86 -1.35 -16.67
CA ILE A 131 -16.72 -2.68 -16.10
C ILE A 131 -17.62 -2.78 -14.88
N TYR A 132 -18.38 -3.86 -14.82
CA TYR A 132 -19.27 -4.17 -13.70
C TYR A 132 -18.88 -5.52 -13.12
N GLY A 133 -18.58 -5.58 -11.82
CA GLY A 133 -18.44 -6.86 -11.13
C GLY A 133 -19.72 -7.69 -11.26
N GLY A 134 -20.88 -7.04 -11.18
CA GLY A 134 -22.18 -7.63 -11.52
C GLY A 134 -23.19 -6.59 -12.01
N TRP A 135 -24.10 -6.98 -12.90
CA TRP A 135 -25.19 -6.13 -13.37
C TRP A 135 -26.54 -6.82 -13.24
N SER A 136 -27.44 -6.23 -12.45
CA SER A 136 -28.83 -6.68 -12.32
C SER A 136 -29.77 -5.56 -12.69
N GLU A 137 -30.55 -5.71 -13.76
CA GLU A 137 -31.49 -4.65 -14.16
C GLU A 137 -32.56 -4.35 -13.12
N LYS A 138 -32.93 -5.33 -12.28
CA LYS A 138 -34.12 -5.25 -11.41
C LYS A 138 -33.86 -5.66 -9.95
N ASN A 139 -32.68 -6.15 -9.60
CA ASN A 139 -32.37 -6.66 -8.27
C ASN A 139 -30.97 -6.24 -7.80
N ASN A 140 -30.49 -6.79 -6.69
CA ASN A 140 -29.20 -6.43 -6.12
C ASN A 140 -28.02 -7.06 -6.90
N ALA A 141 -26.88 -6.35 -6.90
CA ALA A 141 -25.61 -6.83 -7.44
C ALA A 141 -24.50 -6.67 -6.38
N THR A 142 -24.29 -7.70 -5.57
CA THR A 142 -23.48 -7.64 -4.33
C THR A 142 -22.43 -8.75 -4.25
N GLY A 143 -21.37 -8.54 -3.45
CA GLY A 143 -20.29 -9.53 -3.26
C GLY A 143 -19.45 -9.82 -4.51
N ASN A 144 -19.55 -9.01 -5.57
CA ASN A 144 -18.80 -9.17 -6.81
C ASN A 144 -17.41 -8.54 -6.71
N THR A 145 -16.46 -9.03 -7.51
CA THR A 145 -15.06 -8.58 -7.50
C THR A 145 -14.65 -8.06 -8.88
N VAL A 146 -13.94 -6.93 -8.90
CA VAL A 146 -13.16 -6.49 -10.06
C VAL A 146 -11.69 -6.53 -9.68
N THR A 147 -10.93 -7.39 -10.35
CA THR A 147 -9.48 -7.53 -10.18
C THR A 147 -8.74 -6.84 -11.33
N LEU A 148 -7.94 -5.83 -10.99
CA LEU A 148 -6.99 -5.19 -11.91
C LEU A 148 -5.62 -5.84 -11.75
N THR A 149 -5.01 -6.29 -12.85
CA THR A 149 -3.70 -6.94 -12.85
C THR A 149 -2.87 -6.44 -14.01
N GLY A 150 -2.28 -5.26 -13.83
CA GLY A 150 -1.30 -4.70 -14.76
C GLY A 150 -1.94 -3.82 -15.82
N ALA A 151 -1.45 -2.59 -15.88
CA ALA A 151 -1.38 -1.80 -17.10
C ALA A 151 0.03 -1.22 -17.17
N ALA A 152 0.51 -0.86 -18.36
CA ALA A 152 1.87 -0.30 -18.52
C ALA A 152 2.05 1.07 -17.83
N GLY A 153 1.04 1.59 -17.14
CA GLY A 153 0.93 2.99 -16.77
C GLY A 153 0.80 3.85 -18.03
N GLY A 154 1.16 5.13 -17.91
CA GLY A 154 1.32 6.00 -19.08
C GLY A 154 0.01 6.32 -19.82
N ASN A 155 -1.13 6.32 -19.13
CA ASN A 155 -2.47 6.58 -19.69
C ASN A 155 -3.03 5.43 -20.57
N THR A 156 -2.53 4.20 -20.41
CA THR A 156 -3.02 3.02 -21.14
C THR A 156 -4.50 2.72 -20.84
N ASN A 157 -4.96 2.96 -19.62
CA ASN A 157 -6.36 2.77 -19.19
C ASN A 157 -6.97 4.09 -18.71
N TYR A 158 -6.66 5.19 -19.39
CA TYR A 158 -7.09 6.52 -18.99
C TYR A 158 -8.61 6.68 -18.86
N TYR A 159 -9.39 6.00 -19.72
CA TYR A 159 -10.86 6.07 -19.75
C TYR A 159 -11.55 4.81 -19.21
N LEU A 160 -10.87 4.02 -18.37
CA LEU A 160 -11.45 2.80 -17.78
C LEU A 160 -12.31 3.13 -16.55
N SER A 161 -13.61 2.87 -16.59
CA SER A 161 -14.49 3.01 -15.42
C SER A 161 -14.85 1.66 -14.83
N VAL A 162 -14.72 1.51 -13.51
CA VAL A 162 -15.00 0.26 -12.79
C VAL A 162 -16.06 0.45 -11.72
N TYR A 163 -16.98 -0.51 -11.66
CA TYR A 163 -18.07 -0.56 -10.70
C TYR A 163 -18.20 -1.95 -10.08
N GLY A 164 -18.38 -2.03 -8.77
CA GLY A 164 -18.55 -3.32 -8.08
C GLY A 164 -19.84 -4.03 -8.47
N GLY A 165 -20.94 -3.26 -8.53
CA GLY A 165 -22.23 -3.68 -9.07
C GLY A 165 -22.93 -2.49 -9.73
N ASP A 166 -23.96 -2.73 -10.54
CA ASP A 166 -24.85 -1.69 -11.06
C ASP A 166 -26.17 -2.28 -11.60
N GLY A 167 -27.11 -1.41 -11.98
CA GLY A 167 -28.42 -1.80 -12.49
C GLY A 167 -29.40 -0.65 -12.68
N ASN A 168 -30.59 -0.96 -13.20
CA ASN A 168 -31.67 0.02 -13.41
C ASN A 168 -32.66 0.06 -12.23
N GLY A 169 -32.57 -0.89 -11.29
CA GLY A 169 -33.48 -1.02 -10.18
C GLY A 169 -33.30 0.09 -9.15
N SER A 170 -34.37 0.82 -8.84
CA SER A 170 -34.38 1.80 -7.76
C SER A 170 -34.35 1.13 -6.38
N GLY A 171 -33.61 1.73 -5.44
CA GLY A 171 -33.50 1.24 -4.06
C GLY A 171 -32.79 -0.11 -3.91
N LYS A 172 -32.04 -0.54 -4.93
CA LYS A 172 -31.28 -1.79 -4.91
C LYS A 172 -29.89 -1.60 -4.34
N ASP A 173 -29.37 -2.67 -3.78
CA ASP A 173 -28.02 -2.71 -3.25
C ASP A 173 -27.04 -3.14 -4.35
N TYR A 174 -26.15 -2.23 -4.70
CA TYR A 174 -25.08 -2.45 -5.66
C TYR A 174 -23.70 -2.30 -5.02
N VAL A 175 -23.59 -2.26 -3.69
CA VAL A 175 -22.34 -1.94 -2.99
C VAL A 175 -21.90 -3.06 -2.07
N THR A 176 -22.82 -3.63 -1.30
CA THR A 176 -22.48 -4.56 -0.21
C THR A 176 -21.64 -5.73 -0.72
N GLY A 177 -20.54 -6.01 -0.02
CA GLY A 177 -19.61 -7.08 -0.32
C GLY A 177 -18.71 -6.84 -1.53
N ASN A 178 -18.98 -5.85 -2.39
CA ASN A 178 -18.25 -5.67 -3.63
C ASN A 178 -16.80 -5.24 -3.38
N LEU A 179 -15.87 -5.83 -4.12
CA LEU A 179 -14.43 -5.68 -3.91
C LEU A 179 -13.71 -5.17 -5.17
N LEU A 180 -12.99 -4.06 -5.02
CA LEU A 180 -11.95 -3.66 -5.96
C LEU A 180 -10.62 -4.26 -5.49
N GLN A 181 -10.06 -5.18 -6.27
CA GLN A 181 -8.78 -5.81 -6.00
C GLN A 181 -7.71 -5.33 -6.99
N VAL A 182 -6.58 -4.87 -6.48
CA VAL A 182 -5.47 -4.36 -7.28
C VAL A 182 -4.25 -5.25 -7.08
N LYS A 183 -3.72 -5.76 -8.18
CA LYS A 183 -2.49 -6.56 -8.23
C LYS A 183 -1.48 -5.91 -9.17
N GLY A 184 -0.19 -6.16 -8.92
CA GLY A 184 0.89 -5.59 -9.71
C GLY A 184 0.94 -4.06 -9.69
N LYS A 185 1.63 -3.47 -10.66
CA LYS A 185 1.86 -2.02 -10.76
C LYS A 185 1.22 -1.40 -11.99
N GLY A 186 1.03 -0.08 -11.95
CA GLY A 186 0.66 0.72 -13.11
C GLY A 186 -0.81 0.64 -13.52
N ASN A 187 -1.69 0.13 -12.66
CA ASN A 187 -3.13 0.10 -12.93
C ASN A 187 -3.69 1.54 -12.94
N GLU A 188 -4.67 1.79 -13.80
CA GLU A 188 -5.30 3.10 -13.97
C GLU A 188 -6.81 2.94 -14.07
N VAL A 189 -7.54 3.87 -13.44
CA VAL A 189 -9.00 3.93 -13.49
C VAL A 189 -9.45 5.38 -13.58
N TYR A 190 -10.41 5.64 -14.47
CA TYR A 190 -11.07 6.92 -14.62
C TYR A 190 -12.08 7.15 -13.51
N ASN A 191 -13.09 6.29 -13.43
CA ASN A 191 -14.10 6.31 -12.37
C ASN A 191 -14.07 5.00 -11.58
N VAL A 192 -14.31 5.11 -10.26
CA VAL A 192 -14.47 3.97 -9.34
C VAL A 192 -15.74 4.18 -8.54
N GLY A 193 -16.69 3.25 -8.61
CA GLY A 193 -17.94 3.32 -7.87
C GLY A 193 -18.46 1.96 -7.40
N ASN A 194 -19.45 1.98 -6.52
CA ASN A 194 -20.19 0.78 -6.09
C ASN A 194 -19.34 -0.36 -5.48
N PHE A 195 -18.23 -0.03 -4.83
CA PHE A 195 -17.42 -0.96 -4.06
C PHE A 195 -17.59 -0.74 -2.56
N GLU A 196 -17.67 -1.81 -1.79
CA GLU A 196 -17.58 -1.74 -0.33
C GLU A 196 -16.11 -1.76 0.13
N LYS A 197 -15.26 -2.52 -0.58
CA LYS A 197 -13.90 -2.87 -0.13
C LYS A 197 -12.87 -2.53 -1.20
N MET A 198 -11.68 -2.12 -0.77
CA MET A 198 -10.49 -1.98 -1.61
C MET A 198 -9.37 -2.86 -1.06
N LYS A 199 -8.75 -3.66 -1.92
CA LYS A 199 -7.68 -4.58 -1.54
C LYS A 199 -6.51 -4.49 -2.47
N PHE A 200 -5.32 -4.28 -1.92
CA PHE A 200 -4.07 -4.37 -2.64
C PHE A 200 -3.39 -5.71 -2.34
N VAL A 201 -2.90 -6.39 -3.36
CA VAL A 201 -2.15 -7.64 -3.19
C VAL A 201 -0.70 -7.38 -3.57
N LEU A 202 0.18 -7.44 -2.58
CA LEU A 202 1.62 -7.27 -2.80
C LEU A 202 2.24 -8.58 -3.27
N ASP A 203 3.10 -8.50 -4.27
CA ASP A 203 3.90 -9.60 -4.78
C ASP A 203 5.31 -9.13 -5.18
N SER A 204 6.13 -10.04 -5.71
CA SER A 204 7.52 -9.75 -6.11
C SER A 204 7.65 -8.78 -7.30
N THR A 205 6.57 -8.50 -8.04
CA THR A 205 6.56 -7.54 -9.16
C THR A 205 6.41 -6.09 -8.70
N VAL A 206 6.00 -5.87 -7.44
CA VAL A 206 5.84 -4.54 -6.83
C VAL A 206 7.07 -4.19 -6.00
N ALA A 207 8.06 -3.58 -6.64
CA ALA A 207 9.25 -3.03 -6.00
C ALA A 207 8.97 -1.71 -5.25
N ALA A 208 9.90 -1.30 -4.38
CA ALA A 208 9.85 -0.01 -3.71
C ALA A 208 9.85 1.15 -4.73
N GLY A 209 9.06 2.19 -4.46
CA GLY A 209 8.85 3.33 -5.36
C GLY A 209 7.81 3.10 -6.46
N ASN A 210 7.32 1.86 -6.65
CA ASN A 210 6.24 1.62 -7.60
C ASN A 210 4.90 2.19 -7.13
N THR A 211 4.04 2.47 -8.11
CA THR A 211 2.63 2.80 -7.91
C THR A 211 1.73 1.65 -8.36
N MET A 212 0.80 1.21 -7.51
CA MET A 212 -0.13 0.12 -7.85
C MET A 212 -1.35 0.59 -8.62
N LEU A 213 -2.06 1.62 -8.11
CA LEU A 213 -3.26 2.18 -8.71
C LEU A 213 -3.15 3.70 -8.86
N ARG A 214 -3.57 4.21 -10.02
CA ARG A 214 -3.79 5.64 -10.25
C ARG A 214 -5.27 5.92 -10.53
N GLY A 215 -5.90 6.72 -9.68
CA GLY A 215 -7.24 7.27 -9.90
C GLY A 215 -7.17 8.58 -10.69
N ILE A 216 -7.93 8.71 -11.77
CA ILE A 216 -7.81 9.86 -12.69
C ILE A 216 -8.92 10.89 -12.45
N ASN A 217 -10.18 10.45 -12.41
CA ASN A 217 -11.32 11.34 -12.21
C ASN A 217 -12.00 11.04 -10.87
N THR A 218 -13.20 10.45 -10.84
CA THR A 218 -13.94 10.27 -9.60
C THR A 218 -13.66 8.91 -8.98
N VAL A 219 -13.05 8.90 -7.80
CA VAL A 219 -12.95 7.70 -6.96
C VAL A 219 -13.89 7.89 -5.77
N GLN A 220 -14.81 6.95 -5.58
CA GLN A 220 -15.74 6.97 -4.45
C GLN A 220 -15.01 7.07 -3.10
N ALA A 221 -15.73 7.49 -2.07
CA ALA A 221 -15.24 7.36 -0.70
C ALA A 221 -15.09 5.89 -0.31
N PHE A 222 -14.08 5.59 0.51
CA PHE A 222 -13.89 4.29 1.14
C PHE A 222 -13.85 4.44 2.65
N ASP A 223 -14.34 3.40 3.34
CA ASP A 223 -14.06 3.23 4.76
C ASP A 223 -12.62 2.72 4.91
N TRP A 224 -11.81 3.39 5.72
CA TRP A 224 -10.40 3.04 5.95
C TRP A 224 -10.24 1.63 6.51
N GLY A 225 -11.15 1.16 7.37
CA GLY A 225 -11.17 -0.20 7.88
C GLY A 225 -11.48 -1.25 6.81
N LYS A 226 -11.91 -0.83 5.62
CA LYS A 226 -12.19 -1.68 4.45
C LYS A 226 -11.14 -1.53 3.34
N VAL A 227 -10.07 -0.78 3.59
CA VAL A 227 -8.85 -0.77 2.78
C VAL A 227 -7.87 -1.76 3.38
N SER A 228 -7.47 -2.76 2.60
CA SER A 228 -6.64 -3.87 3.08
C SER A 228 -5.47 -4.19 2.17
N VAL A 229 -4.43 -4.80 2.74
CA VAL A 229 -3.23 -5.23 2.02
C VAL A 229 -2.95 -6.70 2.31
N ASP A 230 -2.98 -7.52 1.27
CA ASP A 230 -2.51 -8.91 1.32
C ASP A 230 -0.99 -8.99 1.21
N ASN A 231 -0.42 -10.02 1.83
CA ASN A 231 1.03 -10.27 1.91
C ASN A 231 1.81 -9.13 2.61
N ALA A 232 1.14 -8.33 3.44
CA ALA A 232 1.74 -7.21 4.15
C ALA A 232 2.94 -7.62 5.01
N SER A 233 2.84 -8.75 5.74
CA SER A 233 3.90 -9.24 6.62
C SER A 233 5.12 -9.79 5.88
N THR A 234 4.92 -10.31 4.66
CA THR A 234 5.94 -11.03 3.90
C THR A 234 6.60 -10.17 2.83
N TRP A 235 5.94 -9.10 2.36
CA TRP A 235 6.50 -8.21 1.34
C TRP A 235 7.83 -7.62 1.80
N GLY A 236 8.85 -7.65 0.93
CA GLY A 236 10.17 -7.11 1.22
C GLY A 236 10.99 -7.90 2.25
N THR A 237 10.56 -9.10 2.66
CA THR A 237 11.35 -9.97 3.57
C THR A 237 12.77 -10.19 3.06
N GLY A 238 13.75 -10.22 3.98
CA GLY A 238 15.18 -10.30 3.65
C GLY A 238 15.81 -8.99 3.18
N SER A 239 15.04 -7.93 2.96
CA SER A 239 15.59 -6.62 2.60
C SER A 239 16.17 -5.89 3.80
N THR A 240 17.20 -5.09 3.55
CA THR A 240 17.76 -4.13 4.52
C THR A 240 17.11 -2.75 4.36
N GLY A 241 16.93 -2.03 5.47
CA GLY A 241 16.45 -0.65 5.46
C GLY A 241 14.97 -0.51 5.09
N SER A 242 14.47 0.72 5.24
CA SER A 242 13.06 1.05 5.02
C SER A 242 12.69 1.10 3.53
N LYS A 243 11.45 0.69 3.22
CA LYS A 243 10.90 0.66 1.87
C LYS A 243 9.48 1.21 1.85
N ARG A 244 9.08 1.81 0.72
CA ARG A 244 7.73 2.33 0.48
C ARG A 244 7.22 1.92 -0.90
N ILE A 245 5.94 1.61 -0.98
CA ILE A 245 5.15 1.52 -2.23
C ILE A 245 4.05 2.59 -2.16
N VAL A 246 3.68 3.13 -3.32
CA VAL A 246 2.46 3.93 -3.46
C VAL A 246 1.32 2.98 -3.88
N LEU A 247 0.41 2.67 -2.96
CA LEU A 247 -0.75 1.82 -3.26
C LEU A 247 -1.72 2.56 -4.19
N TYR A 248 -2.00 3.82 -3.86
CA TYR A 248 -2.89 4.70 -4.61
C TYR A 248 -2.25 6.06 -4.81
N THR A 249 -2.42 6.65 -5.98
CA THR A 249 -2.16 8.06 -6.26
C THR A 249 -3.24 8.63 -7.18
N GLY A 250 -3.40 9.95 -7.21
CA GLY A 250 -4.19 10.64 -8.22
C GLY A 250 -5.27 11.53 -7.61
N SER A 251 -6.50 11.41 -8.11
CA SER A 251 -7.60 12.26 -7.65
C SER A 251 -7.85 12.08 -6.15
N THR A 252 -8.31 13.16 -5.50
CA THR A 252 -8.54 13.17 -4.06
C THR A 252 -9.55 12.12 -3.66
N LEU A 253 -9.13 11.24 -2.75
CA LEU A 253 -9.93 10.17 -2.17
C LEU A 253 -10.36 10.56 -0.76
N THR A 254 -11.66 10.43 -0.49
CA THR A 254 -12.20 10.57 0.87
C THR A 254 -12.13 9.24 1.59
N LEU A 255 -11.52 9.24 2.78
CA LEU A 255 -11.40 8.08 3.65
C LEU A 255 -12.17 8.33 4.95
N ASN A 256 -13.23 7.56 5.17
CA ASN A 256 -14.02 7.59 6.39
C ASN A 256 -13.44 6.64 7.44
N ASN A 257 -13.75 6.87 8.72
CA ASN A 257 -13.28 6.04 9.83
C ASN A 257 -11.75 5.80 9.84
N TYR A 258 -11.02 6.82 9.40
CA TYR A 258 -9.57 6.84 9.34
C TYR A 258 -8.95 6.71 10.73
N GLY A 259 -7.84 5.96 10.82
CA GLY A 259 -7.18 5.61 12.06
C GLY A 259 -6.13 4.51 11.87
N THR A 260 -5.92 3.66 12.88
CA THR A 260 -5.01 2.52 12.76
C THR A 260 -5.61 1.45 11.84
N SER A 261 -4.85 0.96 10.87
CA SER A 261 -5.30 -0.09 9.96
C SER A 261 -5.00 -1.49 10.51
N SER A 262 -5.89 -2.44 10.23
CA SER A 262 -5.67 -3.88 10.47
C SER A 262 -4.57 -4.49 9.61
N SER A 263 -4.14 -3.80 8.55
CA SER A 263 -3.01 -4.21 7.71
C SER A 263 -1.65 -3.87 8.34
N ASN A 264 -1.64 -3.16 9.48
CA ASN A 264 -0.42 -2.77 10.17
C ASN A 264 0.08 -3.90 11.07
N GLY A 265 1.41 -4.05 11.17
CA GLY A 265 2.01 -5.05 12.03
C GLY A 265 3.52 -4.89 12.18
N VAL A 266 4.13 -5.85 12.87
CA VAL A 266 5.57 -5.90 13.14
C VAL A 266 6.09 -7.28 12.74
N SER A 267 7.25 -7.31 12.08
CA SER A 267 7.98 -8.51 11.74
C SER A 267 9.48 -8.30 12.03
N GLY A 268 9.94 -8.84 13.15
CA GLY A 268 11.32 -8.70 13.61
C GLY A 268 11.70 -7.23 13.88
N ASN A 269 12.66 -6.71 13.12
CA ASN A 269 13.13 -5.33 13.24
C ASN A 269 12.29 -4.31 12.42
N PHE A 270 11.25 -4.80 11.74
CA PHE A 270 10.44 -4.00 10.83
C PHE A 270 9.03 -3.81 11.34
N GLU A 271 8.51 -2.61 11.17
CA GLU A 271 7.07 -2.36 11.14
C GLU A 271 6.61 -2.32 9.68
N TYR A 272 5.36 -2.67 9.42
CA TYR A 272 4.77 -2.54 8.10
C TYR A 272 3.30 -2.13 8.21
N GLY A 273 2.77 -1.48 7.18
CA GLY A 273 1.38 -1.02 7.22
C GLY A 273 1.09 0.09 6.23
N ILE A 274 -0.14 0.61 6.30
CA ILE A 274 -0.61 1.66 5.40
C ILE A 274 -0.65 3.03 6.08
N THR A 275 -0.22 4.04 5.33
CA THR A 275 -0.28 5.46 5.70
C THR A 275 -0.82 6.27 4.51
N THR A 276 -1.07 7.57 4.71
CA THR A 276 -1.51 8.47 3.65
C THR A 276 -0.72 9.77 3.69
N ASN A 277 -0.91 10.62 2.68
CA ASN A 277 -0.32 11.96 2.62
C ASN A 277 -1.13 13.05 3.33
N THR A 278 -2.04 12.68 4.24
CA THR A 278 -2.77 13.66 5.04
C THR A 278 -1.82 14.54 5.85
N SER A 279 -2.08 15.84 5.88
CA SER A 279 -1.21 16.84 6.53
C SER A 279 -1.23 16.81 8.07
N THR A 280 -2.13 16.03 8.68
CA THR A 280 -2.32 15.99 10.13
C THR A 280 -1.82 14.67 10.69
N PRO A 281 -0.64 14.66 11.36
CA PRO A 281 -0.15 13.48 12.06
C PRO A 281 -1.18 12.96 13.06
N GLY A 282 -1.48 11.66 13.00
CA GLY A 282 -2.45 11.02 13.90
C GLY A 282 -3.92 11.39 13.66
N ALA A 283 -4.29 11.85 12.47
CA ALA A 283 -5.68 12.12 12.11
C ALA A 283 -6.59 10.91 12.37
N VAL A 284 -7.83 11.19 12.80
CA VAL A 284 -8.90 10.20 13.00
C VAL A 284 -10.22 10.73 12.43
N GLY A 285 -11.13 9.85 12.01
CA GLY A 285 -12.43 10.24 11.46
C GLY A 285 -12.44 10.31 9.93
N THR A 286 -12.94 11.39 9.32
CA THR A 286 -12.93 11.54 7.86
C THR A 286 -11.77 12.41 7.41
N VAL A 287 -10.97 11.90 6.47
CA VAL A 287 -9.83 12.61 5.89
C VAL A 287 -9.88 12.58 4.36
N SER A 288 -9.18 13.52 3.74
CA SER A 288 -8.94 13.53 2.29
C SER A 288 -7.46 13.28 2.02
N ALA A 289 -7.16 12.35 1.13
CA ALA A 289 -5.81 12.01 0.71
C ALA A 289 -5.74 11.88 -0.81
N SER A 290 -4.63 12.24 -1.42
CA SER A 290 -4.36 11.91 -2.84
C SER A 290 -3.42 10.73 -2.98
N GLU A 291 -2.83 10.25 -1.87
CA GLU A 291 -1.94 9.10 -1.88
C GLU A 291 -2.17 8.17 -0.68
N ILE A 292 -2.14 6.87 -0.94
CA ILE A 292 -2.05 5.81 0.08
C ILE A 292 -0.71 5.12 -0.11
N TYR A 293 0.07 5.01 0.96
CA TYR A 293 1.35 4.33 0.96
C TYR A 293 1.26 2.99 1.68
N PHE A 294 2.11 2.06 1.28
CA PHE A 294 2.50 0.92 2.12
C PHE A 294 3.96 1.09 2.51
N ASP A 295 4.20 1.20 3.81
CA ASP A 295 5.53 1.33 4.39
C ASP A 295 5.98 0.00 4.98
N ARG A 296 7.26 -0.31 4.83
CA ARG A 296 7.97 -1.33 5.60
C ARG A 296 9.23 -0.72 6.16
N ASN A 297 9.16 -0.24 7.39
CA ASN A 297 10.24 0.53 8.00
C ASN A 297 11.05 -0.32 8.95
N GLN A 298 12.37 -0.26 8.81
CA GLN A 298 13.25 -0.79 9.85
C GLN A 298 13.29 0.23 10.99
N PHE A 299 12.60 -0.05 12.09
CA PHE A 299 12.48 0.90 13.20
C PHE A 299 13.47 0.62 14.33
N GLN A 300 14.03 -0.59 14.40
CA GLN A 300 14.96 -0.97 15.46
C GLN A 300 16.16 -1.78 14.98
N ASN A 301 17.25 -1.71 15.73
CA ASN A 301 18.50 -2.45 15.49
C ASN A 301 19.09 -2.24 14.08
N ALA A 302 18.77 -1.13 13.41
CA ALA A 302 19.32 -0.80 12.11
C ALA A 302 20.76 -0.30 12.26
N LYS A 303 21.65 -0.72 11.37
CA LYS A 303 23.03 -0.23 11.27
C LYS A 303 23.23 0.28 9.85
N VAL A 304 23.28 1.59 9.70
CA VAL A 304 23.37 2.26 8.40
C VAL A 304 24.66 3.05 8.35
N THR A 305 25.48 2.81 7.33
CA THR A 305 26.77 3.50 7.16
C THR A 305 26.82 4.18 5.80
N TYR A 306 27.13 5.48 5.82
CA TYR A 306 27.49 6.26 4.65
C TYR A 306 28.96 6.66 4.76
N ASN A 307 29.84 6.06 3.97
CA ASN A 307 31.25 6.40 3.88
C ASN A 307 31.64 6.71 2.42
N VAL A 308 32.85 7.21 2.15
CA VAL A 308 33.30 7.54 0.78
C VAL A 308 33.18 6.39 -0.25
N SER A 309 33.16 5.14 0.21
CA SER A 309 33.00 3.93 -0.61
C SER A 309 31.58 3.34 -0.64
N SER A 310 30.63 3.92 0.10
CA SER A 310 29.24 3.47 0.19
C SER A 310 28.35 4.22 -0.81
N PRO A 311 27.04 3.88 -0.90
CA PRO A 311 26.08 4.70 -1.64
C PRO A 311 26.14 6.17 -1.22
N THR A 312 25.84 7.07 -2.15
CA THR A 312 25.70 8.51 -1.87
C THR A 312 24.59 8.74 -0.86
N LEU A 313 24.65 9.87 -0.16
CA LEU A 313 23.56 10.28 0.73
C LEU A 313 22.24 10.35 -0.06
N PRO A 314 21.10 10.02 0.55
CA PRO A 314 19.79 10.17 -0.07
C PRO A 314 19.60 11.59 -0.64
N PRO A 315 18.90 11.75 -1.77
CA PRO A 315 18.63 13.09 -2.32
C PRO A 315 17.85 13.94 -1.30
N ALA A 316 18.07 15.26 -1.31
CA ALA A 316 17.42 16.17 -0.36
C ALA A 316 15.88 16.23 -0.51
N GLY A 317 15.37 15.95 -1.71
CA GLY A 317 13.93 15.78 -1.98
C GLY A 317 13.42 14.34 -1.86
N GLY A 318 14.23 13.43 -1.30
CA GLY A 318 13.88 12.02 -1.16
C GLY A 318 12.81 11.76 -0.11
N LEU A 319 12.55 10.47 0.14
CA LEU A 319 11.61 9.99 1.14
C LEU A 319 11.81 10.71 2.50
N TYR A 320 10.70 11.13 3.12
CA TYR A 320 10.70 11.90 4.37
C TYR A 320 11.48 13.23 4.29
N GLY A 321 11.37 13.94 3.17
CA GLY A 321 12.01 15.24 2.96
C GLY A 321 13.54 15.17 2.98
N GLY A 322 14.08 14.06 2.46
CA GLY A 322 15.53 13.80 2.41
C GLY A 322 16.19 13.58 3.77
N ALA A 323 15.43 13.29 4.82
CA ALA A 323 15.99 12.92 6.11
C ALA A 323 16.93 11.71 5.97
N ILE A 324 18.07 11.76 6.64
CA ILE A 324 19.02 10.65 6.72
C ILE A 324 18.83 10.00 8.08
N TYR A 325 18.54 8.70 8.13
CA TYR A 325 18.26 8.01 9.38
C TYR A 325 18.80 6.58 9.35
N ALA A 326 19.06 6.02 10.53
CA ALA A 326 19.32 4.59 10.65
C ALA A 326 18.02 3.80 10.82
N GLY A 327 17.17 4.16 11.78
CA GLY A 327 15.83 3.59 11.94
C GLY A 327 14.73 4.63 11.85
N THR A 328 13.57 4.26 11.32
CA THR A 328 12.39 5.15 11.27
C THR A 328 11.10 4.41 11.57
N SER A 329 10.11 5.16 12.07
CA SER A 329 8.77 4.66 12.35
C SER A 329 7.73 5.66 11.85
N THR A 330 6.82 5.22 10.99
CA THR A 330 5.62 5.97 10.56
C THR A 330 4.34 5.43 11.21
N LEU A 331 4.41 4.26 11.87
CA LEU A 331 3.23 3.57 12.42
C LEU A 331 3.15 3.59 13.95
N GLY A 332 4.09 4.25 14.63
CA GLY A 332 4.01 4.48 16.07
C GLY A 332 4.88 3.60 16.94
N ASN A 333 5.72 2.75 16.34
CA ASN A 333 6.70 2.00 17.11
C ASN A 333 7.85 2.91 17.59
N THR A 334 8.36 2.63 18.79
CA THR A 334 9.53 3.33 19.33
C THR A 334 10.78 2.97 18.54
N THR A 335 11.40 3.95 17.87
CA THR A 335 12.68 3.71 17.20
C THR A 335 13.78 3.50 18.23
N LYS A 336 14.48 2.37 18.16
CA LYS A 336 15.47 2.02 19.19
C LYS A 336 16.67 1.23 18.72
N LYS A 337 17.80 1.47 19.38
CA LYS A 337 19.08 0.75 19.14
C LYS A 337 19.55 0.81 17.69
N ASN A 338 19.20 1.89 16.99
CA ASN A 338 19.68 2.12 15.63
C ASN A 338 20.99 2.91 15.67
N THR A 339 21.91 2.60 14.76
CA THR A 339 23.20 3.30 14.62
C THR A 339 23.32 3.84 13.20
N LEU A 340 23.43 5.16 13.08
CA LEU A 340 23.76 5.86 11.85
C LEU A 340 25.23 6.27 11.88
N THR A 341 26.03 5.84 10.91
CA THR A 341 27.42 6.28 10.76
C THR A 341 27.57 7.06 9.47
N VAL A 342 28.13 8.26 9.54
CA VAL A 342 28.49 9.08 8.37
C VAL A 342 29.97 9.42 8.45
N ASP A 343 30.73 8.98 7.45
CA ASP A 343 32.20 9.03 7.40
C ASP A 343 32.67 9.71 6.11
N GLY A 344 33.37 10.85 6.21
CA GLY A 344 33.97 11.52 5.06
C GLY A 344 32.94 12.07 4.06
N ARG A 345 31.75 12.50 4.52
CA ARG A 345 30.68 13.04 3.66
C ARG A 345 30.38 14.51 3.93
N ASP A 346 30.03 15.22 2.87
CA ASP A 346 29.38 16.55 2.95
C ASP A 346 27.93 16.38 3.39
N ILE A 347 27.58 17.02 4.50
CA ILE A 347 26.24 17.01 5.10
C ILE A 347 25.62 18.41 5.19
N ASN A 348 26.12 19.39 4.43
CA ASN A 348 25.57 20.74 4.38
C ASN A 348 24.05 20.72 4.08
N GLY A 349 23.27 21.41 4.92
CA GLY A 349 21.81 21.52 4.76
C GLY A 349 21.04 20.23 5.07
N ARG A 350 21.67 19.22 5.68
CA ARG A 350 21.05 17.91 5.94
C ARG A 350 20.49 17.78 7.35
N ARG A 351 19.48 16.92 7.49
CA ARG A 351 18.96 16.46 8.78
C ARG A 351 19.26 14.98 8.97
N LEU A 352 19.92 14.64 10.08
CA LEU A 352 20.34 13.28 10.40
C LEU A 352 19.70 12.82 11.72
N TYR A 353 19.33 11.54 11.78
CA TYR A 353 18.65 10.93 12.92
C TYR A 353 19.20 9.54 13.22
N GLY A 354 19.52 9.24 14.49
CA GLY A 354 19.78 7.85 14.88
C GLY A 354 18.49 7.03 14.78
N GLY A 355 17.45 7.51 15.48
CA GLY A 355 16.07 7.04 15.34
C GLY A 355 15.13 8.19 14.94
N TYR A 356 14.24 7.94 13.97
CA TYR A 356 13.26 8.93 13.50
C TYR A 356 11.82 8.41 13.63
N THR A 357 11.21 8.65 14.79
CA THR A 357 9.80 8.32 15.07
C THR A 357 8.90 9.48 14.63
N GLN A 358 8.23 9.30 13.49
CA GLN A 358 7.43 10.33 12.82
C GLN A 358 5.96 10.34 13.27
N SER A 359 5.48 9.21 13.79
CA SER A 359 4.12 9.09 14.31
C SER A 359 3.92 9.92 15.59
N THR A 360 2.67 10.27 15.88
CA THR A 360 2.27 10.88 17.16
C THR A 360 2.40 9.92 18.35
N SER A 361 2.58 8.63 18.08
CA SER A 361 2.91 7.59 19.06
C SER A 361 4.35 7.10 18.90
N GLY A 362 4.89 6.53 19.98
CA GLY A 362 6.25 5.97 20.02
C GLY A 362 7.32 6.99 20.41
N ASP A 363 8.29 6.53 21.20
CA ASP A 363 9.46 7.31 21.60
C ASP A 363 10.59 7.14 20.57
N SER A 364 11.75 7.76 20.82
CA SER A 364 13.00 7.47 20.12
C SER A 364 14.12 7.27 21.14
N THR A 365 14.52 6.02 21.39
CA THR A 365 15.39 5.69 22.54
C THR A 365 16.60 4.82 22.22
N GLY A 366 17.74 5.12 22.86
CA GLY A 366 18.92 4.26 22.74
C GLY A 366 19.52 4.20 21.33
N ASN A 367 19.31 5.21 20.49
CA ASN A 367 19.88 5.29 19.16
C ASN A 367 21.22 6.03 19.16
N GLU A 368 22.01 5.85 18.13
CA GLU A 368 23.33 6.46 17.99
C GLU A 368 23.52 7.10 16.61
N VAL A 369 24.11 8.29 16.59
CA VAL A 369 24.69 8.89 15.37
C VAL A 369 26.19 9.02 15.56
N ILE A 370 26.98 8.51 14.63
CA ILE A 370 28.44 8.61 14.60
C ILE A 370 28.81 9.49 13.39
N LEU A 371 29.43 10.63 13.65
CA LEU A 371 29.98 11.52 12.64
C LEU A 371 31.50 11.40 12.67
N LYS A 372 32.07 11.07 11.52
CA LYS A 372 33.51 10.95 11.33
C LYS A 372 33.91 11.73 10.09
N ASP A 373 34.85 12.65 10.22
CA ASP A 373 35.41 13.40 9.10
C ASP A 373 34.33 14.04 8.18
N THR A 374 33.17 14.42 8.75
CA THR A 374 32.07 15.04 7.99
C THR A 374 32.34 16.51 7.74
N VAL A 375 31.68 17.08 6.73
CA VAL A 375 31.79 18.50 6.38
C VAL A 375 30.43 19.20 6.47
N SER A 376 30.38 20.29 7.22
CA SER A 376 29.21 21.19 7.38
C SER A 376 29.69 22.64 7.52
N SER A 377 30.37 23.15 6.51
CA SER A 377 31.05 24.45 6.53
C SER A 377 30.32 25.60 5.83
N SER A 378 29.23 25.33 5.10
CA SER A 378 28.51 26.36 4.32
C SER A 378 27.03 26.50 4.66
N THR A 379 26.37 25.45 5.13
CA THR A 379 24.94 25.49 5.50
C THR A 379 24.70 24.59 6.71
N HIS A 380 23.75 24.97 7.56
CA HIS A 380 23.44 24.23 8.78
C HIS A 380 23.04 22.79 8.51
N ALA A 381 23.79 21.88 9.13
CA ALA A 381 23.40 20.48 9.29
C ALA A 381 22.87 20.28 10.71
N THR A 382 21.76 19.57 10.86
CA THR A 382 21.13 19.32 12.16
C THR A 382 21.05 17.83 12.45
N ILE A 383 21.57 17.42 13.60
CA ILE A 383 21.71 16.02 13.98
C ILE A 383 20.97 15.78 15.27
N TYR A 384 20.17 14.72 15.29
CA TYR A 384 19.47 14.24 16.48
C TYR A 384 19.90 12.80 16.76
N GLY A 385 20.36 12.51 17.99
CA GLY A 385 20.54 11.13 18.44
C GLY A 385 19.24 10.34 18.29
N GLY A 386 18.12 10.96 18.68
CA GLY A 386 16.77 10.47 18.40
C GLY A 386 15.75 11.59 18.21
N TRP A 387 14.73 11.34 17.40
CA TRP A 387 13.59 12.25 17.20
C TRP A 387 12.27 11.52 17.40
N SER A 388 11.39 12.10 18.21
CA SER A 388 9.99 11.67 18.33
C SER A 388 9.05 12.84 18.10
N GLU A 389 8.13 12.71 17.15
CA GLU A 389 7.23 13.81 16.76
C GLU A 389 6.40 14.35 17.94
N LYS A 390 5.89 13.46 18.81
CA LYS A 390 5.06 13.86 19.97
C LYS A 390 5.43 13.21 21.31
N ASN A 391 6.47 12.38 21.39
CA ASN A 391 6.87 11.72 22.62
C ASN A 391 8.34 11.95 22.98
N ASN A 392 8.91 11.10 23.82
CA ASN A 392 10.24 11.32 24.38
C ASN A 392 11.35 10.90 23.41
N ALA A 393 12.50 11.55 23.53
CA ALA A 393 13.72 11.20 22.79
C ALA A 393 14.90 11.12 23.77
N THR A 394 15.10 9.95 24.36
CA THR A 394 15.96 9.74 25.54
C THR A 394 16.96 8.60 25.39
N GLY A 395 18.05 8.63 26.15
CA GLY A 395 19.09 7.60 26.11
C GLY A 395 19.85 7.49 24.78
N ASN A 396 19.76 8.47 23.90
CA ASN A 396 20.42 8.47 22.59
C ASN A 396 21.84 9.04 22.68
N THR A 397 22.71 8.63 21.76
CA THR A 397 24.11 9.06 21.71
C THR A 397 24.42 9.77 20.39
N VAL A 398 25.19 10.86 20.47
CA VAL A 398 25.87 11.43 19.29
C VAL A 398 27.36 11.34 19.55
N THR A 399 28.07 10.66 18.65
CA THR A 399 29.51 10.44 18.70
C THR A 399 30.19 11.27 17.62
N LEU A 400 31.11 12.13 18.03
CA LEU A 400 31.98 12.91 17.16
C LEU A 400 33.36 12.26 17.13
N THR A 401 33.85 11.97 15.93
CA THR A 401 35.09 11.21 15.69
C THR A 401 35.93 11.93 14.64
N GLY A 402 36.41 13.12 14.99
CA GLY A 402 37.34 13.90 14.18
C GLY A 402 36.66 14.79 13.14
N ALA A 403 37.11 16.04 13.11
CA ALA A 403 37.15 16.91 11.94
C ALA A 403 38.58 17.47 11.89
N ALA A 404 39.07 17.89 10.71
CA ALA A 404 40.45 18.38 10.55
C ALA A 404 40.73 19.72 11.30
N GLY A 405 39.84 20.16 12.19
CA GLY A 405 39.76 21.55 12.67
C GLY A 405 39.48 22.52 11.51
N GLY A 406 39.77 23.80 11.74
CA GLY A 406 39.77 24.80 10.67
C GLY A 406 38.39 25.18 10.14
N ASN A 407 37.33 25.13 10.95
CA ASN A 407 35.95 25.48 10.58
C ASN A 407 35.29 24.49 9.60
N THR A 408 35.74 23.24 9.56
CA THR A 408 35.17 22.18 8.67
C THR A 408 33.73 21.84 9.05
N ASN A 409 33.38 21.93 10.35
CA ASN A 409 32.03 21.70 10.87
C ASN A 409 31.45 22.96 11.53
N TYR A 410 31.75 24.13 10.94
CA TYR A 410 31.34 25.41 11.49
C TYR A 410 29.84 25.57 11.71
N TYR A 411 29.01 24.94 10.85
CA TYR A 411 27.55 25.00 10.91
C TYR A 411 26.90 23.68 11.38
N LEU A 412 27.63 22.84 12.11
CA LEU A 412 27.14 21.56 12.62
C LEU A 412 26.37 21.73 13.93
N SER A 413 25.06 21.47 13.95
CA SER A 413 24.26 21.48 15.18
C SER A 413 23.91 20.06 15.63
N VAL A 414 24.23 19.72 16.88
CA VAL A 414 24.00 18.39 17.44
C VAL A 414 23.06 18.44 18.65
N TYR A 415 22.12 17.49 18.68
CA TYR A 415 21.14 17.34 19.73
C TYR A 415 21.02 15.88 20.16
N GLY A 416 20.95 15.62 21.48
CA GLY A 416 20.75 14.26 21.97
C GLY A 416 19.35 13.71 21.62
N GLY A 417 18.32 14.54 21.80
CA GLY A 417 16.94 14.25 21.45
C GLY A 417 16.26 15.44 20.78
N GLY A 418 15.14 15.21 20.09
CA GLY A 418 14.30 16.25 19.49
C GLY A 418 12.86 15.79 19.29
N GLY A 419 11.96 16.75 19.02
CA GLY A 419 10.54 16.49 18.81
C GLY A 419 9.69 17.76 18.84
N ASN A 420 8.41 17.61 18.47
CA ASN A 420 7.40 18.68 18.48
C ASN A 420 6.33 18.44 19.57
N GLY A 421 6.61 17.58 20.55
CA GLY A 421 5.71 17.28 21.66
C GLY A 421 5.90 18.28 22.80
N SER A 422 4.82 18.93 23.24
CA SER A 422 4.88 19.82 24.41
C SER A 422 5.13 19.01 25.69
N GLY A 423 6.02 19.51 26.55
CA GLY A 423 6.35 18.91 27.85
C GLY A 423 7.03 17.54 27.76
N LYS A 424 7.60 17.18 26.60
CA LYS A 424 8.28 15.90 26.40
C LYS A 424 9.75 15.95 26.79
N ASN A 425 10.25 14.81 27.21
CA ASN A 425 11.63 14.67 27.64
C ASN A 425 12.52 14.35 26.44
N HIS A 426 13.42 15.28 26.14
CA HIS A 426 14.41 15.13 25.07
C HIS A 426 15.85 15.13 25.60
N VAL A 427 16.07 14.98 26.91
CA VAL A 427 17.39 15.16 27.53
C VAL A 427 17.87 13.91 28.27
N THR A 428 16.99 13.28 29.06
CA THR A 428 17.40 12.20 29.97
C THR A 428 18.11 11.07 29.25
N GLY A 429 19.24 10.64 29.80
CA GLY A 429 20.10 9.58 29.31
C GLY A 429 20.91 9.94 28.07
N ASN A 430 20.65 11.07 27.42
CA ASN A 430 21.33 11.39 26.16
C ASN A 430 22.80 11.73 26.40
N LEU A 431 23.68 11.22 25.53
CA LEU A 431 25.13 11.34 25.65
C LEU A 431 25.73 12.02 24.42
N LEU A 432 26.49 13.09 24.64
CA LEU A 432 27.46 13.57 23.66
C LEU A 432 28.80 12.87 23.93
N GLN A 433 29.26 12.07 22.97
CA GLN A 433 30.58 11.43 23.04
C GLN A 433 31.53 12.11 22.07
N VAL A 434 32.68 12.57 22.55
CA VAL A 434 33.73 13.22 21.74
C VAL A 434 34.96 12.33 21.77
N LYS A 435 35.37 11.82 20.61
CA LYS A 435 36.58 11.02 20.45
C LYS A 435 37.62 11.78 19.63
N GLY A 436 38.87 11.68 20.05
CA GLY A 436 39.98 12.35 19.38
C GLY A 436 39.90 13.87 19.45
N LYS A 437 40.76 14.53 18.67
CA LYS A 437 40.86 15.99 18.64
C LYS A 437 40.18 16.64 17.43
N GLY A 438 39.99 17.97 17.52
CA GLY A 438 39.57 18.78 16.37
C GLY A 438 38.08 18.76 16.04
N ASN A 439 37.22 18.24 16.93
CA ASN A 439 35.78 18.26 16.71
C ASN A 439 35.23 19.69 16.88
N GLU A 440 34.32 20.08 15.99
CA GLU A 440 33.69 21.41 15.98
C GLU A 440 32.17 21.27 15.92
N VAL A 441 31.47 22.11 16.69
CA VAL A 441 30.01 22.16 16.73
C VAL A 441 29.53 23.59 16.87
N TYR A 442 28.53 23.95 16.08
CA TYR A 442 27.84 25.24 16.16
C TYR A 442 26.94 25.32 17.38
N ASN A 443 26.00 24.39 17.48
CA ASN A 443 25.09 24.26 18.61
C ASN A 443 25.18 22.86 19.24
N VAL A 444 25.07 22.80 20.57
CA VAL A 444 24.96 21.57 21.35
C VAL A 444 23.77 21.71 22.30
N GLY A 445 22.80 20.81 22.20
CA GLY A 445 21.63 20.80 23.08
C GLY A 445 21.09 19.41 23.38
N ASN A 446 20.17 19.32 24.33
CA ASN A 446 19.42 18.10 24.64
C ASN A 446 20.27 16.87 25.03
N PHE A 447 21.42 17.08 25.65
CA PHE A 447 22.26 16.05 26.25
C PHE A 447 22.19 16.11 27.78
N GLU A 448 22.13 14.96 28.43
CA GLU A 448 22.30 14.88 29.89
C GLU A 448 23.79 14.73 30.26
N LYS A 449 24.56 14.03 29.41
CA LYS A 449 25.92 13.60 29.72
C LYS A 449 26.88 14.01 28.61
N MET A 450 28.14 14.25 28.98
CA MET A 450 29.24 14.40 28.03
C MET A 450 30.37 13.44 28.39
N LYS A 451 30.91 12.72 27.40
CA LYS A 451 32.07 11.85 27.57
C LYS A 451 33.16 12.20 26.56
N PHE A 452 34.35 12.52 27.06
CA PHE A 452 35.56 12.60 26.25
C PHE A 452 36.28 11.24 26.26
N VAL A 453 36.66 10.79 25.06
CA VAL A 453 37.40 9.55 24.85
C VAL A 453 38.73 9.90 24.20
N LEU A 454 39.80 9.72 24.97
CA LEU A 454 41.17 9.94 24.50
C LEU A 454 41.55 8.79 23.56
N ASP A 455 42.06 9.14 22.38
CA ASP A 455 42.68 8.19 21.47
C ASP A 455 44.15 8.57 21.24
N THR A 456 44.85 7.77 20.43
CA THR A 456 46.29 7.97 20.16
C THR A 456 46.60 9.27 19.39
N THR A 457 45.58 10.02 18.94
CA THR A 457 45.75 11.29 18.20
C THR A 457 45.77 12.51 19.12
N VAL A 458 45.46 12.35 20.41
CA VAL A 458 45.36 13.45 21.39
C VAL A 458 46.68 13.60 22.15
N ALA A 459 47.30 14.77 22.03
CA ALA A 459 48.52 15.19 22.73
C ALA A 459 48.26 16.34 23.70
N ALA A 460 49.26 16.65 24.53
CA ALA A 460 49.18 17.77 25.46
C ALA A 460 48.94 19.11 24.73
N GLY A 461 47.96 19.87 25.19
CA GLY A 461 47.55 21.14 24.58
C GLY A 461 46.53 21.02 23.45
N ASP A 462 46.18 19.81 23.02
CA ASP A 462 45.14 19.62 22.00
C ASP A 462 43.74 19.95 22.54
N THR A 463 42.89 20.48 21.66
CA THR A 463 41.47 20.72 21.94
C THR A 463 40.61 19.60 21.33
N MET A 464 39.82 18.92 22.15
CA MET A 464 38.95 17.84 21.68
C MET A 464 37.64 18.30 21.05
N LEU A 465 37.02 19.32 21.64
CA LEU A 465 35.76 19.89 21.18
C LEU A 465 35.82 21.42 21.24
N ARG A 466 35.47 22.07 20.13
CA ARG A 466 35.26 23.50 20.05
C ARG A 466 33.78 23.79 19.80
N GLY A 467 33.12 24.43 20.76
CA GLY A 467 31.80 25.03 20.57
C GLY A 467 31.92 26.42 19.95
N ILE A 468 31.07 26.74 18.98
CA ILE A 468 31.16 27.99 18.22
C ILE A 468 30.10 29.02 18.64
N ASN A 469 28.84 28.61 18.81
CA ASN A 469 27.74 29.51 19.16
C ASN A 469 27.14 29.18 20.53
N ALA A 470 26.29 28.15 20.59
CA ALA A 470 25.58 27.80 21.83
C ALA A 470 25.89 26.38 22.26
N VAL A 471 26.58 26.23 23.38
CA VAL A 471 26.75 24.95 24.07
C VAL A 471 25.90 25.01 25.33
N GLN A 472 24.99 24.06 25.50
CA GLN A 472 24.19 23.95 26.71
C GLN A 472 25.07 23.86 27.97
N ALA A 473 24.53 24.26 29.12
CA ALA A 473 25.13 23.90 30.40
C ALA A 473 25.11 22.38 30.59
N PHE A 474 26.19 21.87 31.17
CA PHE A 474 26.30 20.49 31.63
C PHE A 474 26.51 20.50 33.14
N ASP A 475 25.89 19.54 33.81
CA ASP A 475 26.22 19.21 35.19
C ASP A 475 27.65 18.62 35.21
N TRP A 476 28.51 19.17 36.07
CA TRP A 476 29.92 18.80 36.14
C TRP A 476 30.10 17.31 36.44
N ASP A 477 29.25 16.75 37.30
CA ASP A 477 29.30 15.33 37.68
C ASP A 477 28.86 14.39 36.54
N LYS A 478 28.30 14.95 35.45
CA LYS A 478 27.88 14.24 34.25
C LYS A 478 28.83 14.42 33.07
N ILE A 479 29.97 15.09 33.29
CA ILE A 479 31.10 15.14 32.37
C ILE A 479 32.11 14.10 32.81
N SER A 480 32.56 13.27 31.88
CA SER A 480 33.54 12.22 32.16
C SER A 480 34.63 12.16 31.09
N VAL A 481 35.80 11.70 31.51
CA VAL A 481 36.92 11.35 30.62
C VAL A 481 37.24 9.88 30.89
N GLY A 482 37.40 9.10 29.83
CA GLY A 482 37.83 7.71 29.98
C GLY A 482 38.00 7.00 28.65
N ASP A 483 38.56 5.80 28.71
CA ASP A 483 38.89 5.03 27.52
C ASP A 483 37.66 4.58 26.73
N ALA A 484 37.90 4.18 25.48
CA ALA A 484 36.93 3.50 24.63
C ALA A 484 36.72 2.06 25.12
N SER A 485 36.11 1.88 26.30
CA SER A 485 35.65 0.58 26.79
C SER A 485 34.28 0.23 26.24
#